data_AF-A0A3D5EZF8-F1
#
_entry.id   AF-A0A3D5EZF8-F1
#
_cell.length_a   1.000
_cell.length_b   1.000
_cell.length_c   1.000
_cell.angle_alpha   90.00
_cell.angle_beta   90.00
_cell.angle_gamma   90.00
#
_symmetry.space_group_name_H-M   'P 1'
#
loop_
_entity.id
_entity.type
_entity.pdbx_description
1 polymer ?
#
loop_
_entity_poly.entity_id
_entity_poly.type
_entity_poly.pdbx_seq_one_letter_code
_entity_poly.pdbx_strand_id
1 'polypeptide(L)'
;MRWRHRAARLRRAAALLLAAGVATGLAGCGQIGYYGQAVGGHLELMRARVPIDELLRAPATDPDLRRRLAEAQAIRDFASRALGLPDNGSYRSHDHI
;
A
#
# COMPACT_ATOMS: atom_id res chain seq x y z
N MET A 1 -0.50 59.15 4.22
CA MET A 1 -0.58 58.18 3.09
C MET A 1 -0.01 56.77 3.38
N ARG A 2 0.98 56.58 4.28
CA ARG A 2 1.64 55.28 4.54
C ARG A 2 0.73 54.14 5.09
N TRP A 3 -0.41 54.48 5.71
CA TRP A 3 -1.35 53.52 6.31
C TRP A 3 -2.17 52.74 5.27
N ARG A 4 -2.61 53.42 4.19
CA ARG A 4 -3.36 52.81 3.07
C ARG A 4 -2.52 51.78 2.30
N HIS A 5 -1.21 52.01 2.17
CA HIS A 5 -0.29 51.07 1.51
C HIS A 5 0.00 49.82 2.36
N ARG A 6 0.02 49.93 3.69
CA ARG A 6 0.19 48.78 4.59
C ARG A 6 -1.05 47.88 4.57
N ALA A 7 -2.25 48.47 4.65
CA ALA A 7 -3.50 47.72 4.53
C ALA A 7 -3.67 47.03 3.17
N ALA A 8 -3.27 47.69 2.07
CA ALA A 8 -3.30 47.10 0.73
C ALA A 8 -2.31 45.95 0.57
N ARG A 9 -1.11 46.05 1.16
CA ARG A 9 -0.10 44.96 1.16
C ARG A 9 -0.57 43.75 1.97
N LEU A 10 -1.20 43.97 3.13
CA LEU A 10 -1.77 42.89 3.97
C LEU A 10 -2.91 42.16 3.25
N ARG A 11 -3.81 42.87 2.56
CA ARG A 11 -4.89 42.26 1.77
C ARG A 11 -4.36 41.43 0.59
N ARG A 12 -3.32 41.90 -0.09
CA ARG A 12 -2.68 41.15 -1.18
C ARG A 12 -1.95 39.90 -0.69
N ALA A 13 -1.25 39.99 0.44
CA ALA A 13 -0.60 38.83 1.06
C ALA A 13 -1.63 37.77 1.49
N ALA A 14 -2.74 38.18 2.11
CA ALA A 14 -3.83 37.28 2.47
C ALA A 14 -4.45 36.60 1.24
N ALA A 15 -4.69 37.36 0.15
CA ALA A 15 -5.22 36.79 -1.09
C ALA A 15 -4.27 35.79 -1.76
N LEU A 16 -2.95 36.06 -1.74
CA LEU A 16 -1.94 35.15 -2.27
C LEU A 16 -1.84 33.86 -1.44
N LEU A 17 -1.90 33.96 -0.12
CA LEU A 17 -1.94 32.80 0.78
C LEU A 17 -3.20 31.95 0.54
N LEU A 18 -4.35 32.59 0.38
CA LEU A 18 -5.61 31.89 0.09
C LEU A 18 -5.54 31.19 -1.27
N ALA A 19 -5.03 31.86 -2.30
CA ALA A 19 -4.87 31.28 -3.64
C ALA A 19 -3.89 30.10 -3.65
N ALA A 20 -2.78 30.19 -2.91
CA ALA A 20 -1.83 29.10 -2.74
C ALA A 20 -2.45 27.90 -2.00
N GLY A 21 -3.26 28.15 -0.96
CA GLY A 21 -4.02 27.12 -0.25
C GLY A 21 -5.05 26.42 -1.15
N VAL A 22 -5.77 27.17 -1.99
CA VAL A 22 -6.73 26.62 -2.94
C VAL A 22 -6.03 25.79 -4.03
N ALA A 23 -4.92 26.29 -4.58
CA ALA A 23 -4.14 25.58 -5.60
C ALA A 23 -3.56 24.26 -5.07
N THR A 24 -3.07 24.22 -3.83
CA THR A 24 -2.58 22.98 -3.19
C THR A 24 -3.73 22.03 -2.85
N GLY A 25 -4.88 22.54 -2.39
CA GLY A 25 -6.07 21.71 -2.16
C GLY A 25 -6.59 21.04 -3.45
N LEU A 26 -6.63 21.77 -4.56
CA LEU A 26 -7.01 21.24 -5.88
C LEU A 26 -6.03 20.17 -6.38
N ALA A 27 -4.72 20.35 -6.14
CA ALA A 27 -3.71 19.36 -6.51
C ALA A 27 -3.83 18.04 -5.70
N GLY A 28 -4.33 18.08 -4.46
CA GLY A 28 -4.45 16.92 -3.58
C GLY A 28 -5.83 16.26 -3.51
N CYS A 29 -6.89 16.89 -4.01
CA CYS A 29 -8.29 16.48 -3.80
C CYS A 29 -8.57 15.03 -4.27
N GLY A 30 -8.01 14.62 -5.41
CA GLY A 30 -8.15 13.24 -5.91
C GLY A 30 -7.17 12.23 -5.31
N GLN A 31 -6.03 12.70 -4.80
CA GLN A 31 -4.97 11.82 -4.29
C GLN A 31 -5.31 11.22 -2.94
N ILE A 32 -5.98 11.96 -2.06
CA ILE A 32 -6.37 11.47 -0.73
C ILE A 32 -7.30 10.25 -0.85
N GLY A 33 -8.32 10.32 -1.73
CA GLY A 33 -9.23 9.21 -1.96
C GLY A 33 -8.54 7.99 -2.56
N TYR A 34 -7.65 8.22 -3.54
CA TYR A 34 -6.87 7.15 -4.17
C TYR A 34 -5.95 6.43 -3.17
N TYR A 35 -5.17 7.17 -2.37
CA TYR A 35 -4.29 6.57 -1.37
C TYR A 35 -5.09 5.92 -0.24
N GLY A 36 -6.23 6.49 0.15
CA GLY A 36 -7.15 5.85 1.09
C GLY A 36 -7.62 4.49 0.59
N GLN A 37 -8.03 4.39 -0.67
CA GLN A 37 -8.43 3.11 -1.30
C GLN A 37 -7.25 2.13 -1.39
N ALA A 38 -6.07 2.58 -1.82
CA ALA A 38 -4.89 1.73 -1.96
C ALA A 38 -4.43 1.16 -0.59
N VAL A 39 -4.40 2.01 0.44
CA VAL A 39 -4.08 1.59 1.81
C VAL A 39 -5.16 0.64 2.34
N GLY A 40 -6.43 0.95 2.11
CA GLY A 40 -7.55 0.09 2.50
C GLY A 40 -7.42 -1.32 1.92
N GLY A 41 -7.25 -1.44 0.60
CA GLY A 41 -7.09 -2.73 -0.08
C GLY A 41 -5.82 -3.46 0.34
N HIS A 42 -4.71 -2.74 0.52
CA HIS A 42 -3.49 -3.35 1.05
C HIS A 42 -3.72 -3.96 2.44
N LEU A 43 -4.37 -3.25 3.35
CA LEU A 43 -4.68 -3.75 4.69
C LEU A 43 -5.63 -4.95 4.66
N GLU A 44 -6.60 -4.95 3.75
CA GLU A 44 -7.52 -6.07 3.54
C GLU A 44 -6.76 -7.34 3.12
N LEU A 45 -5.90 -7.24 2.09
CA LEU A 45 -5.02 -8.33 1.66
C LEU A 45 -4.14 -8.81 2.82
N MET A 46 -3.50 -7.88 3.54
CA MET A 46 -2.60 -8.22 4.65
C MET A 46 -3.30 -8.98 5.78
N ARG A 47 -4.57 -8.69 6.04
CA ARG A 47 -5.41 -9.35 7.05
C ARG A 47 -5.95 -10.70 6.57
N ALA A 48 -6.20 -10.86 5.27
CA ALA A 48 -6.74 -12.09 4.68
C ALA A 48 -5.68 -13.17 4.41
N ARG A 49 -4.39 -12.86 4.56
CA ARG A 49 -3.30 -13.83 4.32
C ARG A 49 -3.36 -15.03 5.26
N VAL A 50 -3.23 -16.21 4.68
CA VAL A 50 -3.13 -17.50 5.38
C VAL A 50 -1.75 -18.10 5.14
N PRO A 51 -1.06 -18.64 6.16
CA PRO A 51 0.20 -19.34 5.96
C PRO A 51 0.05 -20.52 4.99
N ILE A 52 0.97 -20.69 4.04
CA ILE A 52 0.87 -21.78 3.07
C ILE A 52 0.92 -23.14 3.77
N ASP A 53 1.70 -23.29 4.84
CA ASP A 53 1.77 -24.53 5.62
C ASP A 53 0.42 -24.93 6.23
N GLU A 54 -0.45 -23.96 6.51
CA GLU A 54 -1.81 -24.22 6.97
C GLU A 54 -2.69 -24.72 5.82
N LEU A 55 -2.59 -24.08 4.66
CA LEU A 55 -3.32 -24.49 3.45
C LEU A 55 -2.90 -25.88 2.95
N LEU A 56 -1.62 -26.24 3.06
CA LEU A 56 -1.14 -27.57 2.68
C LEU A 56 -1.70 -28.67 3.60
N ARG A 57 -1.90 -28.37 4.89
CA ARG A 57 -2.49 -29.29 5.87
C ARG A 57 -4.01 -29.32 5.86
N ALA A 58 -4.65 -28.25 5.39
CA ALA A 58 -6.11 -28.17 5.33
C ALA A 58 -6.66 -29.14 4.26
N PRO A 59 -7.56 -30.07 4.63
CA PRO A 59 -8.10 -31.07 3.71
C PRO A 59 -8.99 -30.44 2.63
N ALA A 60 -9.63 -29.31 2.94
CA ALA A 60 -10.51 -28.56 2.05
C ALA A 60 -9.80 -27.74 0.97
N THR A 61 -8.46 -27.60 1.05
CA THR A 61 -7.69 -26.89 0.02
C THR A 61 -7.79 -27.62 -1.32
N ASP A 62 -8.13 -26.87 -2.36
CA ASP A 62 -8.20 -27.38 -3.73
C ASP A 62 -6.89 -28.13 -4.10
N PRO A 63 -6.96 -29.35 -4.69
CA PRO A 63 -5.77 -30.13 -5.00
C PRO A 63 -4.79 -29.45 -5.95
N ASP A 64 -5.26 -28.70 -6.95
CA ASP A 64 -4.37 -27.99 -7.88
C ASP A 64 -3.69 -26.82 -7.18
N LEU A 65 -4.43 -26.07 -6.36
CA LEU A 65 -3.86 -25.03 -5.51
C LEU A 65 -2.81 -25.61 -4.55
N ARG A 66 -3.10 -26.71 -3.86
CA ARG A 66 -2.17 -27.38 -2.96
C ARG A 66 -0.87 -27.76 -3.68
N ARG A 67 -0.97 -28.31 -4.89
CA ARG A 67 0.20 -28.67 -5.72
C ARG A 67 1.06 -27.45 -6.05
N ARG A 68 0.46 -26.37 -6.53
CA ARG A 68 1.17 -25.13 -6.87
C ARG A 68 1.83 -24.49 -5.66
N LEU A 69 1.15 -24.48 -4.52
CA LEU A 69 1.67 -23.93 -3.27
C LEU A 69 2.87 -24.73 -2.75
N ALA A 70 2.79 -26.07 -2.81
CA ALA A 70 3.91 -26.93 -2.44
C ALA A 70 5.14 -26.70 -3.34
N GLU A 71 4.92 -26.56 -4.65
CA GLU A 71 5.98 -26.24 -5.61
C GLU A 71 6.62 -24.86 -5.32
N ALA A 72 5.80 -23.84 -5.07
CA ALA A 72 6.29 -22.51 -4.71
C ALA A 72 7.15 -22.52 -3.43
N GLN A 73 6.73 -23.27 -2.39
CA GLN A 73 7.53 -23.45 -1.18
C GLN A 73 8.86 -24.14 -1.47
N ALA A 74 8.85 -25.23 -2.24
CA ALA A 74 10.07 -25.95 -2.59
C ALA A 74 11.08 -25.08 -3.36
N ILE A 75 10.59 -24.28 -4.32
CA ILE A 75 11.42 -23.31 -5.06
C ILE A 75 12.01 -22.27 -4.11
N ARG A 76 11.19 -21.73 -3.20
CA ARG A 76 11.63 -20.70 -2.24
C ARG A 76 12.70 -21.20 -1.29
N ASP A 77 12.53 -22.43 -0.84
CA ASP A 77 13.46 -23.14 0.02
C ASP A 77 14.79 -23.45 -0.69
N PHE A 78 14.73 -23.88 -1.95
CA PHE A 78 15.91 -24.05 -2.79
C PHE A 78 16.64 -22.72 -2.99
N ALA A 79 15.93 -21.66 -3.34
CA ALA A 79 16.49 -20.32 -3.50
C ALA A 79 17.25 -19.85 -2.24
N SER A 80 16.70 -20.10 -1.06
CA SER A 80 17.36 -19.71 0.19
C SER A 80 18.58 -20.58 0.49
N ARG A 81 18.44 -21.91 0.40
CA ARG A 81 19.50 -22.86 0.77
C ARG A 81 20.63 -22.95 -0.25
N ALA A 82 20.30 -22.95 -1.54
CA ALA A 82 21.24 -23.23 -2.63
C ALA A 82 21.74 -21.97 -3.34
N LEU A 83 20.90 -20.92 -3.43
CA LEU A 83 21.27 -19.67 -4.12
C LEU A 83 21.64 -18.53 -3.16
N GLY A 84 21.56 -18.76 -1.84
CA GLY A 84 21.94 -17.78 -0.83
C GLY A 84 21.01 -16.57 -0.74
N LEU A 85 19.78 -16.67 -1.26
CA LEU A 85 18.77 -15.63 -1.11
C LEU A 85 18.34 -15.54 0.37
N PRO A 86 18.02 -14.34 0.90
CA PRO A 86 17.60 -14.20 2.30
C PRO A 86 16.39 -15.06 2.60
N ASP A 87 16.35 -15.80 3.71
CA ASP A 87 15.17 -16.56 4.15
C ASP A 87 14.16 -15.68 4.89
N ASN A 88 13.44 -14.86 4.11
CA ASN A 88 12.34 -14.03 4.58
C ASN A 88 10.97 -14.68 4.29
N GLY A 89 9.91 -14.05 4.79
CA GLY A 89 8.52 -14.50 4.62
C GLY A 89 7.93 -14.35 3.22
N SER A 90 8.69 -13.92 2.21
CA SER A 90 8.19 -13.79 0.84
C SER A 90 7.74 -15.15 0.30
N TYR A 91 6.55 -15.17 -0.32
CA TYR A 91 5.92 -16.38 -0.86
C TYR A 91 5.66 -17.49 0.18
N ARG A 92 5.55 -17.16 1.48
CA ARG A 92 5.18 -18.12 2.54
C ARG A 92 3.70 -18.03 2.97
N SER A 93 2.93 -17.11 2.39
CA SER A 93 1.50 -16.89 2.68
C SER A 93 0.71 -16.65 1.40
N HIS A 94 -0.58 -17.02 1.40
CA HIS A 94 -1.51 -16.84 0.29
C HIS A 94 -2.82 -16.20 0.80
N ASP A 95 -3.39 -15.27 0.05
CA ASP A 95 -4.70 -14.68 0.28
C ASP A 95 -5.77 -15.43 -0.53
N HIS A 96 -6.88 -15.79 0.10
CA HIS A 96 -7.92 -16.64 -0.49
C HIS A 96 -9.02 -15.83 -1.20
N ILE A 97 -8.68 -14.65 -1.74
CA ILE A 97 -9.62 -13.76 -2.43
C ILE A 97 -9.90 -14.26 -3.85
#